data_AF-A0AAD7U846-F1
#
_entry.id   AF-A0AAD7U846-F1
#
_cell.length_a   1.000
_cell.length_b   1.000
_cell.length_c   1.000
_cell.angle_alpha   90.00
_cell.angle_beta   90.00
_cell.angle_gamma   90.00
#
_symmetry.space_group_name_H-M   'P 1'
#
loop_
_entity.id
_entity.type
_entity.pdbx_description
1 polymer ?
#
loop_
_entity_poly.entity_id
_entity_poly.type
_entity_poly.pdbx_seq_one_letter_code
_entity_poly.pdbx_strand_id
1 'polypeptide(L)'
;MLLALVVEVACAQFQFEIPAGMFEQLHGMPGGGGSRGGRSRESVPSGIHESFNWLKATEWNWNSWRNVRFGADGRFEAPTPDCERGQCRWSTDSKTIYILWGDAGLHKMRANKMEAEEGTVLSGKRSADGERCSAKFLSKDERDEDLDLYEVLGVDDEADEKEIKKTYRKLSLKYHPDKCKGDVVVGEEMVSCEKMMNRVNLAYEVLGDEEKRILYDTGGLESVKEGVDDEGGGGGMDPFSMLFGGGHQKRRGKRGPDAKVELAVALEDMYLGNEVEAQISRRIVCRKCAGRTDGKCASCGRCPNEVRTVQREMRPGMIVQQQEEVPSKEKCKTEQTTLKAHVERGMDAGAEIRFPRMSEQLPGQIPGDVLMTLKQKPHPRFARKGNDLHMDMVITLKEALLGFSKTFDHFDGHSVTVAQSRITKPMEVKRIKGEGMPIHNFPSEHGDLFVKFQFKMPIDLTPEQKRLVDQLFPLDAY
;
A
#
# COMPACT_ATOMS: atom_id res chain seq x y z
N MET A 1 0.88 -62.08 43.72
CA MET A 1 -0.17 -63.06 43.36
C MET A 1 -0.78 -62.57 42.05
N LEU A 2 -0.40 -63.21 40.93
CA LEU A 2 -1.29 -64.02 40.07
C LEU A 2 -2.33 -63.16 39.30
N LEU A 3 -2.09 -62.90 38.00
CA LEU A 3 -2.69 -63.58 36.82
C LEU A 3 -4.16 -63.17 36.59
N ALA A 4 -4.72 -62.92 35.40
CA ALA A 4 -4.32 -62.71 34.01
C ALA A 4 -5.63 -62.56 33.16
N LEU A 5 -5.48 -62.27 31.86
CA LEU A 5 -6.45 -62.30 30.72
C LEU A 5 -7.28 -61.02 30.52
N VAL A 6 -7.04 -60.13 29.53
CA VAL A 6 -6.77 -60.19 28.06
C VAL A 6 -7.98 -60.56 27.19
N VAL A 7 -8.30 -59.65 26.24
CA VAL A 7 -8.75 -59.77 24.83
C VAL A 7 -9.52 -58.46 24.50
N GLU A 8 -8.90 -57.44 23.88
CA GLU A 8 -8.75 -57.14 22.42
C GLU A 8 -10.08 -56.76 21.72
N VAL A 9 -10.26 -55.84 20.75
CA VAL A 9 -9.47 -54.93 19.86
C VAL A 9 -10.54 -54.08 19.12
N ALA A 10 -10.45 -52.77 18.85
CA ALA A 10 -9.72 -52.06 17.78
C ALA A 10 -9.99 -50.53 17.97
N CYS A 11 -9.06 -49.56 17.98
CA CYS A 11 -8.08 -49.08 16.98
C CYS A 11 -8.71 -48.76 15.60
N ALA A 12 -8.52 -47.61 14.94
CA ALA A 12 -7.58 -46.51 15.16
C ALA A 12 -8.06 -45.24 14.41
N GLN A 13 -7.61 -44.08 14.91
CA GLN A 13 -7.46 -42.84 14.15
C GLN A 13 -6.18 -42.90 13.29
N PHE A 14 -6.17 -42.08 12.24
CA PHE A 14 -5.13 -41.13 11.82
C PHE A 14 -4.81 -41.11 10.32
N GLN A 15 -4.62 -39.86 9.90
CA GLN A 15 -4.29 -39.30 8.59
C GLN A 15 -2.97 -39.83 8.03
N PHE A 16 -2.77 -39.78 6.70
CA PHE A 16 -1.95 -38.74 6.03
C PHE A 16 -1.82 -38.95 4.50
N GLU A 17 -1.77 -37.81 3.79
CA GLU A 17 -1.01 -37.48 2.56
C GLU A 17 -1.34 -37.97 1.12
N ILE A 18 -1.13 -37.00 0.21
CA ILE A 18 -1.22 -36.87 -1.27
C ILE A 18 0.09 -37.49 -1.86
N PRO A 19 0.25 -38.04 -3.12
CA PRO A 19 0.01 -37.30 -4.38
C PRO A 19 -0.16 -38.06 -5.73
N ALA A 20 -0.48 -37.24 -6.76
CA ALA A 20 -0.09 -37.25 -8.19
C ALA A 20 -0.28 -38.52 -9.06
N GLY A 21 -0.75 -38.26 -10.29
CA GLY A 21 -1.17 -39.28 -11.26
C GLY A 21 -0.08 -39.98 -12.05
N MET A 22 -0.46 -41.05 -12.75
CA MET A 22 0.13 -41.48 -14.02
C MET A 22 -0.68 -42.63 -14.65
N PHE A 23 -0.92 -42.49 -15.96
CA PHE A 23 -0.88 -43.52 -17.01
C PHE A 23 -1.88 -44.69 -17.03
N GLU A 24 -2.90 -44.49 -17.88
CA GLU A 24 -3.24 -45.25 -19.10
C GLU A 24 -3.34 -46.80 -19.14
N GLN A 25 -4.37 -47.22 -19.92
CA GLN A 25 -4.47 -48.44 -20.76
C GLN A 25 -4.90 -49.75 -20.05
N LEU A 26 -5.94 -50.52 -20.42
CA LEU A 26 -6.60 -50.77 -21.71
C LEU A 26 -7.95 -51.54 -21.56
N HIS A 27 -8.79 -51.34 -22.59
CA HIS A 27 -9.84 -52.21 -23.17
C HIS A 27 -11.20 -52.49 -22.48
N GLY A 28 -12.27 -52.14 -23.22
CA GLY A 28 -13.53 -52.90 -23.22
C GLY A 28 -14.80 -52.12 -23.56
N MET A 29 -15.01 -51.74 -24.83
CA MET A 29 -16.37 -51.44 -25.34
C MET A 29 -17.14 -52.77 -25.57
N PRO A 30 -18.48 -52.80 -25.40
CA PRO A 30 -19.34 -52.44 -26.54
C PRO A 30 -20.59 -51.60 -26.19
N GLY A 31 -20.89 -50.71 -27.14
CA GLY A 31 -22.20 -50.24 -27.60
C GLY A 31 -23.44 -50.38 -26.70
N GLY A 32 -23.96 -49.22 -26.26
CA GLY A 32 -25.34 -49.05 -25.81
C GLY A 32 -25.80 -47.63 -26.13
N GLY A 33 -26.28 -47.41 -27.36
CA GLY A 33 -26.93 -46.17 -27.74
C GLY A 33 -28.21 -45.97 -26.94
N GLY A 34 -28.22 -44.96 -26.06
CA GLY A 34 -29.36 -44.60 -25.22
C GLY A 34 -29.51 -43.08 -25.17
N SER A 35 -30.33 -42.58 -26.10
CA SER A 35 -31.08 -41.31 -26.08
C SER A 35 -30.49 -40.12 -25.30
N ARG A 36 -29.95 -39.15 -26.04
CA ARG A 36 -29.83 -37.76 -25.61
C ARG A 36 -31.21 -37.23 -25.22
N GLY A 37 -31.53 -37.25 -23.92
CA GLY A 37 -32.60 -36.43 -23.36
C GLY A 37 -32.19 -34.96 -23.50
N GLY A 38 -32.68 -34.30 -24.55
CA GLY A 38 -32.57 -32.86 -24.68
C GLY A 38 -33.25 -32.20 -23.48
N ARG A 39 -32.48 -31.56 -22.60
CA ARG A 39 -33.04 -30.60 -21.65
C ARG A 39 -33.69 -29.49 -22.47
N SER A 40 -35.02 -29.40 -22.41
CA SER A 40 -35.75 -28.24 -22.89
C SER A 40 -35.12 -26.99 -22.28
N ARG A 41 -34.57 -26.09 -23.12
CA ARG A 41 -34.22 -24.74 -22.66
C ARG A 41 -35.52 -24.10 -22.18
N GLU A 42 -35.68 -23.97 -20.86
CA GLU A 42 -36.82 -23.28 -20.27
C GLU A 42 -36.87 -21.87 -20.86
N SER A 43 -37.97 -21.54 -21.55
CA SER A 43 -38.20 -20.21 -22.12
C SER A 43 -38.53 -19.25 -20.99
N VAL A 44 -37.63 -18.32 -20.72
CA VAL A 44 -37.82 -17.24 -19.74
C VAL A 44 -38.41 -16.01 -20.45
N PRO A 45 -39.37 -15.28 -19.85
CA PRO A 45 -39.90 -14.05 -20.43
C PRO A 45 -38.81 -13.03 -20.75
N SER A 46 -38.95 -12.31 -21.87
CA SER A 46 -38.04 -11.22 -22.22
C SER A 46 -38.52 -9.90 -21.62
N GLY A 47 -37.71 -9.29 -20.75
CA GLY A 47 -37.96 -7.96 -20.21
C GLY A 47 -38.38 -7.94 -18.73
N ILE A 48 -38.59 -6.74 -18.20
CA ILE A 48 -39.01 -6.49 -16.82
C ILE A 48 -40.41 -5.91 -16.87
N HIS A 49 -41.37 -6.63 -16.31
CA HIS A 49 -42.75 -6.16 -16.15
C HIS A 49 -42.80 -4.94 -15.22
N GLU A 50 -43.68 -3.97 -15.51
CA GLU A 50 -43.74 -2.67 -14.83
C GLU A 50 -43.94 -2.78 -13.31
N SER A 51 -44.69 -3.79 -12.86
CA SER A 51 -44.92 -4.08 -11.43
C SER A 51 -43.66 -4.45 -10.65
N PHE A 52 -42.54 -4.72 -11.33
CA PHE A 52 -41.25 -5.05 -10.73
C PHE A 52 -40.18 -3.99 -11.04
N ASN A 53 -40.58 -2.79 -11.49
CA ASN A 53 -39.65 -1.68 -11.69
C ASN A 53 -38.88 -1.31 -10.41
N TRP A 54 -39.47 -1.52 -9.24
CA TRP A 54 -38.85 -1.28 -7.93
C TRP A 54 -37.64 -2.18 -7.64
N LEU A 55 -37.47 -3.31 -8.34
CA LEU A 55 -36.26 -4.14 -8.23
C LEU A 55 -35.06 -3.56 -8.99
N LYS A 56 -35.28 -2.62 -9.91
CA LYS A 56 -34.18 -2.07 -10.72
C LYS A 56 -33.22 -1.28 -9.84
N ALA A 57 -31.92 -1.51 -10.05
CA ALA A 57 -30.82 -0.89 -9.32
C ALA A 57 -30.84 -1.13 -7.80
N THR A 58 -31.33 -2.29 -7.36
CA THR A 58 -31.39 -2.66 -5.94
C THR A 58 -30.41 -3.78 -5.59
N GLU A 59 -29.95 -3.78 -4.34
CA GLU A 59 -29.04 -4.78 -3.78
C GLU A 59 -29.73 -5.67 -2.75
N TRP A 60 -29.35 -6.93 -2.73
CA TRP A 60 -30.01 -7.97 -1.96
C TRP A 60 -29.01 -8.95 -1.38
N ASN A 61 -29.22 -9.36 -0.14
CA ASN A 61 -28.45 -10.42 0.48
C ASN A 61 -29.08 -11.79 0.17
N TRP A 62 -28.41 -12.58 -0.67
CA TRP A 62 -28.82 -13.89 -1.14
C TRP A 62 -28.44 -14.99 -0.15
N ASN A 63 -29.43 -15.81 0.24
CA ASN A 63 -29.32 -16.98 1.13
C ASN A 63 -28.53 -16.70 2.44
N SER A 64 -28.43 -15.45 2.88
CA SER A 64 -27.64 -15.07 4.07
C SER A 64 -26.12 -15.23 3.95
N TRP A 65 -25.54 -15.20 2.75
CA TRP A 65 -24.09 -15.37 2.57
C TRP A 65 -23.43 -14.53 1.47
N ARG A 66 -24.18 -13.86 0.60
CA ARG A 66 -23.60 -13.01 -0.46
C ARG A 66 -24.56 -11.94 -0.93
N ASN A 67 -24.04 -10.81 -1.40
CA ASN A 67 -24.86 -9.75 -1.98
C ASN A 67 -24.97 -9.93 -3.50
N VAL A 68 -26.15 -9.61 -4.04
CA VAL A 68 -26.47 -9.64 -5.46
C VAL A 68 -27.19 -8.36 -5.85
N ARG A 69 -27.03 -7.92 -7.10
CA ARG A 69 -27.65 -6.69 -7.60
C ARG A 69 -28.54 -6.96 -8.81
N PHE A 70 -29.72 -6.35 -8.78
CA PHE A 70 -30.64 -6.34 -9.91
C PHE A 70 -30.39 -5.06 -10.72
N GLY A 71 -29.65 -5.18 -11.82
CA GLY A 71 -29.34 -4.06 -12.72
C GLY A 71 -30.58 -3.51 -13.42
N ALA A 72 -30.60 -2.21 -13.70
CA ALA A 72 -31.74 -1.54 -14.36
C ALA A 72 -31.97 -2.02 -15.81
N ASP A 73 -30.94 -2.59 -16.44
CA ASP A 73 -30.92 -3.11 -17.80
C ASP A 73 -31.27 -4.61 -17.89
N GLY A 74 -31.66 -5.24 -16.78
CA GLY A 74 -31.96 -6.68 -16.71
C GLY A 74 -30.73 -7.57 -16.47
N ARG A 75 -29.55 -6.99 -16.22
CA ARG A 75 -28.38 -7.76 -15.73
C ARG A 75 -28.57 -8.17 -14.28
N PHE A 76 -28.19 -9.40 -13.99
CA PHE A 76 -28.12 -9.90 -12.62
C PHE A 76 -26.65 -10.02 -12.24
N GLU A 77 -26.21 -9.23 -11.27
CA GLU A 77 -24.82 -9.21 -10.82
C GLU A 77 -24.70 -10.04 -9.55
N ALA A 78 -23.82 -11.04 -9.59
CA ALA A 78 -23.51 -11.87 -8.44
C ALA A 78 -22.02 -12.25 -8.45
N PRO A 79 -21.40 -12.47 -7.29
CA PRO A 79 -19.97 -12.79 -7.16
C PRO A 79 -19.69 -14.24 -7.57
N THR A 80 -19.88 -14.53 -8.86
CA THR A 80 -19.64 -15.84 -9.47
C THR A 80 -19.06 -15.64 -10.87
N PRO A 81 -18.07 -16.45 -11.29
CA PRO A 81 -17.37 -16.28 -12.59
C PRO A 81 -18.28 -16.28 -13.82
N ASP A 82 -19.47 -16.87 -13.74
CA ASP A 82 -20.44 -16.91 -14.85
C ASP A 82 -21.18 -15.59 -15.00
N CYS A 83 -21.54 -14.95 -13.88
CA CYS A 83 -22.20 -13.65 -13.90
C CYS A 83 -21.24 -12.55 -14.34
N GLU A 84 -19.96 -12.65 -13.97
CA GLU A 84 -18.89 -11.75 -14.42
C GLU A 84 -18.66 -11.79 -15.94
N ARG A 85 -18.88 -12.96 -16.56
CA ARG A 85 -18.85 -13.13 -18.02
C ARG A 85 -20.14 -12.65 -18.73
N GLY A 86 -21.05 -12.00 -18.00
CA GLY A 86 -22.30 -11.46 -18.53
C GLY A 86 -23.38 -12.50 -18.82
N GLN A 87 -23.26 -13.71 -18.27
CA GLN A 87 -24.19 -14.81 -18.53
C GLN A 87 -25.41 -14.79 -17.60
N CYS A 88 -25.40 -13.92 -16.58
CA CYS A 88 -26.48 -13.80 -15.63
C CYS A 88 -27.47 -12.69 -15.99
N ARG A 89 -28.75 -13.04 -16.00
CA ARG A 89 -29.83 -12.12 -16.36
C ARG A 89 -31.02 -12.33 -15.44
N TRP A 90 -31.76 -11.26 -15.20
CA TRP A 90 -33.06 -11.35 -14.57
C TRP A 90 -34.14 -10.78 -15.47
N SER A 91 -35.35 -11.28 -15.27
CA SER A 91 -36.55 -10.86 -15.97
C SER A 91 -37.75 -11.15 -15.10
N THR A 92 -38.89 -10.56 -15.42
CA THR A 92 -40.10 -10.74 -14.62
C THR A 92 -41.31 -10.92 -15.51
N ASP A 93 -42.26 -11.72 -15.01
CA ASP A 93 -43.65 -11.68 -15.48
C ASP A 93 -44.50 -10.88 -14.48
N SER A 94 -45.84 -11.02 -14.55
CA SER A 94 -46.75 -10.31 -13.64
C SER A 94 -46.69 -10.77 -12.18
N LYS A 95 -46.06 -11.92 -11.87
CA LYS A 95 -46.06 -12.53 -10.53
C LYS A 95 -44.75 -13.18 -10.09
N THR A 96 -43.80 -13.37 -10.99
CA THR A 96 -42.63 -14.22 -10.82
C THR A 96 -41.38 -13.50 -11.32
N ILE A 97 -40.33 -13.59 -10.52
CA ILE A 97 -38.99 -13.10 -10.83
C ILE A 97 -38.18 -14.30 -11.30
N TYR A 98 -37.62 -14.20 -12.50
CA TYR A 98 -36.77 -15.22 -13.10
C TYR A 98 -35.33 -14.74 -13.09
N ILE A 99 -34.43 -15.55 -12.54
CA ILE A 99 -33.00 -15.25 -12.50
C ILE A 99 -32.28 -16.41 -13.18
N LEU A 100 -31.69 -16.14 -14.34
CA LEU A 100 -30.79 -17.06 -15.00
C LEU A 100 -29.40 -16.83 -14.40
N TRP A 101 -28.93 -17.77 -13.59
CA TRP A 101 -27.67 -17.65 -12.86
C TRP A 101 -26.62 -18.62 -13.42
N GLY A 102 -26.01 -18.28 -14.56
CA GLY A 102 -24.88 -19.03 -15.13
C GLY A 102 -25.12 -20.54 -15.15
N ASP A 103 -24.13 -21.29 -14.63
CA ASP A 103 -24.19 -22.76 -14.52
C ASP A 103 -25.19 -23.27 -13.46
N ALA A 104 -25.55 -22.44 -12.48
CA ALA A 104 -26.61 -22.76 -11.52
C ALA A 104 -28.01 -22.75 -12.16
N GLY A 105 -28.16 -22.16 -13.36
CA GLY A 105 -29.39 -22.21 -14.12
C GLY A 105 -30.52 -21.32 -13.57
N LEU A 106 -31.75 -21.68 -13.89
CA LEU A 106 -32.93 -20.82 -13.68
C LEU A 106 -33.42 -20.89 -12.22
N HIS A 107 -33.63 -19.73 -11.62
CA HIS A 107 -34.30 -19.56 -10.33
C HIS A 107 -35.62 -18.85 -10.53
N LYS A 108 -36.67 -19.34 -9.87
CA LYS A 108 -38.02 -18.76 -9.90
C LYS A 108 -38.35 -18.26 -8.49
N MET A 109 -38.53 -16.96 -8.34
CA MET A 109 -38.75 -16.29 -7.05
C MET A 109 -40.03 -15.46 -7.04
N ARG A 110 -40.51 -15.17 -5.83
CA ARG A 110 -41.61 -14.26 -5.55
C ARG A 110 -41.24 -13.34 -4.39
N ALA A 111 -41.71 -12.11 -4.47
CA ALA A 111 -41.54 -11.15 -3.38
C ALA A 111 -42.68 -11.27 -2.37
N ASN A 112 -42.37 -11.07 -1.09
CA ASN A 112 -43.39 -10.95 -0.03
C ASN A 112 -44.08 -9.57 -0.03
N LYS A 113 -43.39 -8.53 -0.49
CA LYS A 113 -43.87 -7.16 -0.69
C LYS A 113 -43.49 -6.70 -2.10
N MET A 114 -44.29 -5.81 -2.69
CA MET A 114 -44.06 -5.30 -4.06
C MET A 114 -43.31 -3.96 -4.05
N GLU A 115 -42.41 -3.74 -3.09
CA GLU A 115 -41.68 -2.49 -2.88
C GLU A 115 -40.27 -2.79 -2.34
N ALA A 116 -39.29 -1.95 -2.68
CA ALA A 116 -37.89 -2.07 -2.23
C ALA A 116 -37.71 -1.39 -0.87
N GLU A 117 -38.28 -1.99 0.17
CA GLU A 117 -38.24 -1.46 1.54
C GLU A 117 -37.72 -2.51 2.55
N GLU A 118 -37.39 -2.04 3.74
CA GLU A 118 -36.90 -2.89 4.83
C GLU A 118 -37.87 -4.05 5.15
N GLY A 119 -37.29 -5.24 5.35
CA GLY A 119 -38.04 -6.48 5.57
C GLY A 119 -38.63 -7.11 4.29
N THR A 120 -38.31 -6.59 3.10
CA THR A 120 -38.67 -7.25 1.83
C THR A 120 -37.78 -8.46 1.59
N VAL A 121 -38.41 -9.59 1.27
CA VAL A 121 -37.74 -10.88 1.05
C VAL A 121 -38.28 -11.51 -0.24
N LEU A 122 -37.38 -11.86 -1.15
CA LEU A 122 -37.64 -12.74 -2.26
C LEU A 122 -37.45 -14.17 -1.79
N SER A 123 -38.38 -15.07 -2.13
CA SER A 123 -38.26 -16.50 -1.84
C SER A 123 -38.62 -17.31 -3.08
N GLY A 124 -37.93 -18.42 -3.28
CA GLY A 124 -38.05 -19.18 -4.51
C GLY A 124 -37.36 -20.53 -4.48
N LYS A 125 -37.31 -21.15 -5.66
CA LYS A 125 -36.61 -22.43 -5.86
C LYS A 125 -35.81 -22.39 -7.16
N ARG A 126 -34.70 -23.12 -7.17
CA ARG A 126 -33.93 -23.42 -8.38
C ARG A 126 -34.67 -24.48 -9.20
N SER A 127 -34.77 -24.26 -10.51
CA SER A 127 -35.54 -25.10 -11.43
C SER A 127 -34.87 -26.46 -11.68
N ALA A 128 -33.54 -26.54 -11.56
CA ALA A 128 -32.77 -27.74 -11.84
C ALA A 128 -32.96 -28.87 -10.81
N ASP A 129 -33.06 -28.53 -9.52
CA ASP A 129 -33.05 -29.48 -8.41
C ASP A 129 -34.03 -29.14 -7.27
N GLY A 130 -34.74 -28.01 -7.36
CA GLY A 130 -35.71 -27.60 -6.36
C GLY A 130 -35.12 -27.01 -5.08
N GLU A 131 -33.81 -26.72 -5.05
CA GLU A 131 -33.17 -26.09 -3.88
C GLU A 131 -33.83 -24.75 -3.55
N ARG A 132 -34.09 -24.49 -2.27
CA ARG A 132 -34.73 -23.24 -1.83
C ARG A 132 -33.74 -22.10 -1.90
N CYS A 133 -34.21 -20.94 -2.35
CA CYS A 133 -33.42 -19.71 -2.37
C CYS A 133 -34.20 -18.55 -1.76
N SER A 134 -33.51 -17.66 -1.06
CA SER A 134 -34.04 -16.44 -0.51
C SER A 134 -33.12 -15.26 -0.82
N ALA A 135 -33.68 -14.06 -0.94
CA ALA A 135 -32.92 -12.82 -1.04
C ALA A 135 -33.59 -11.77 -0.14
N LYS A 136 -32.85 -11.14 0.77
CA LYS A 136 -33.35 -10.05 1.62
C LYS A 136 -32.92 -8.70 1.05
N PHE A 137 -33.82 -7.74 0.96
CA PHE A 137 -33.50 -6.40 0.46
C PHE A 137 -32.48 -5.73 1.39
N LEU A 138 -31.47 -5.09 0.82
CA LEU A 138 -30.52 -4.27 1.56
C LEU A 138 -30.96 -2.81 1.48
N SER A 139 -31.26 -2.21 2.63
CA SER A 139 -31.58 -0.79 2.68
C SER A 139 -30.34 0.05 2.31
N LYS A 140 -30.56 1.32 1.95
CA LYS A 140 -29.47 2.26 1.64
C LYS A 140 -28.48 2.40 2.81
N ASP A 141 -28.97 2.32 4.04
CA ASP A 141 -28.18 2.46 5.26
C ASP A 141 -27.42 1.17 5.63
N GLU A 142 -27.79 0.03 5.04
CA GLU A 142 -27.11 -1.26 5.24
C GLU A 142 -25.93 -1.51 4.29
N ARG A 143 -25.67 -0.59 3.34
CA ARG A 143 -24.54 -0.71 2.40
C ARG A 143 -23.24 -0.31 3.09
N ASP A 144 -22.33 -1.27 3.24
CA ASP A 144 -21.05 -1.06 3.93
C ASP A 144 -20.12 -0.03 3.22
N GLU A 145 -20.49 0.48 2.04
CA GLU A 145 -19.76 1.50 1.27
C GLU A 145 -19.87 2.93 1.82
N ASP A 146 -20.93 3.23 2.57
CA ASP A 146 -21.17 4.56 3.16
C ASP A 146 -20.67 4.65 4.63
N LEU A 147 -20.06 3.57 5.16
CA LEU A 147 -19.58 3.49 6.54
C LEU A 147 -18.32 4.31 6.78
N ASP A 148 -18.32 5.08 7.87
CA ASP A 148 -17.09 5.72 8.35
C ASP A 148 -16.26 4.76 9.23
N LEU A 149 -15.13 4.30 8.71
CA LEU A 149 -14.20 3.41 9.39
C LEU A 149 -13.67 3.96 10.74
N TYR A 150 -13.56 5.29 10.90
CA TYR A 150 -13.15 5.87 12.18
C TYR A 150 -14.28 5.75 13.22
N GLU A 151 -15.53 5.93 12.79
CA GLU A 151 -16.72 5.74 13.64
C GLU A 151 -16.89 4.26 14.03
N VAL A 152 -16.57 3.32 13.11
CA VAL A 152 -16.56 1.88 13.38
C VAL A 152 -15.58 1.52 14.51
N LEU A 153 -14.38 2.11 14.50
CA LEU A 153 -13.39 1.92 15.56
C LEU A 153 -13.67 2.79 16.81
N GLY A 154 -14.53 3.79 16.69
CA GLY A 154 -14.85 4.76 17.73
C GLY A 154 -13.66 5.66 18.08
N VAL A 155 -12.88 6.06 17.07
CA VAL A 155 -11.72 6.95 17.19
C VAL A 155 -11.96 8.26 16.42
N ASP A 156 -11.23 9.32 16.77
CA ASP A 156 -11.26 10.58 16.04
C ASP A 156 -10.45 10.47 14.73
N ASP A 157 -10.74 11.34 13.75
CA ASP A 157 -10.07 11.36 12.45
C ASP A 157 -8.57 11.71 12.56
N GLU A 158 -8.17 12.39 13.63
CA GLU A 158 -6.76 12.69 13.95
C GLU A 158 -6.08 11.63 14.83
N ALA A 159 -6.71 10.47 15.08
CA ALA A 159 -6.14 9.41 15.93
C ALA A 159 -4.81 8.86 15.39
N ASP A 160 -3.86 8.59 16.29
CA ASP A 160 -2.57 8.02 15.93
C ASP A 160 -2.66 6.49 15.68
N GLU A 161 -1.65 5.92 15.02
CA GLU A 161 -1.61 4.48 14.71
C GLU A 161 -1.70 3.61 15.98
N LYS A 162 -1.15 4.10 17.09
CA LYS A 162 -1.16 3.39 18.38
C LYS A 162 -2.57 3.32 18.96
N GLU A 163 -3.35 4.38 18.86
CA GLU A 163 -4.74 4.45 19.27
C GLU A 163 -5.61 3.52 18.43
N ILE A 164 -5.48 3.59 17.09
CA ILE A 164 -6.19 2.70 16.14
C ILE A 164 -5.90 1.22 16.47
N LYS A 165 -4.63 0.87 16.67
CA LYS A 165 -4.22 -0.50 17.02
C LYS A 165 -4.76 -0.94 18.39
N LYS A 166 -4.83 -0.03 19.35
CA LYS A 166 -5.35 -0.30 20.71
C LYS A 166 -6.86 -0.52 20.69
N THR A 167 -7.61 0.31 19.96
CA THR A 167 -9.07 0.17 19.84
C THR A 167 -9.43 -1.08 19.03
N TYR A 168 -8.71 -1.36 17.94
CA TYR A 168 -8.86 -2.61 17.19
C TYR A 168 -8.70 -3.85 18.07
N ARG A 169 -7.64 -3.93 18.89
CA ARG A 169 -7.44 -5.06 19.83
C ARG A 169 -8.60 -5.22 20.80
N LYS A 170 -9.12 -4.10 21.33
CA LYS A 170 -10.25 -4.09 22.26
C LYS A 170 -11.55 -4.58 21.59
N LEU A 171 -11.86 -4.07 20.40
CA LEU A 171 -13.07 -4.42 19.66
C LEU A 171 -13.01 -5.84 19.09
N SER A 172 -11.85 -6.27 18.60
CA SER A 172 -11.61 -7.65 18.15
C SER A 172 -11.85 -8.67 19.27
N LEU A 173 -11.37 -8.39 20.48
CA LEU A 173 -11.65 -9.23 21.64
C LEU A 173 -13.13 -9.23 22.04
N LYS A 174 -13.84 -8.12 21.81
CA LYS A 174 -15.27 -7.98 22.14
C LYS A 174 -16.16 -8.74 21.16
N TYR A 175 -15.84 -8.68 19.86
CA TYR A 175 -16.66 -9.25 18.78
C TYR A 175 -16.11 -10.59 18.25
N HIS A 176 -15.09 -11.17 18.88
CA HIS A 176 -14.55 -12.48 18.50
C HIS A 176 -15.65 -13.56 18.48
N PRO A 177 -15.70 -14.45 17.47
CA PRO A 177 -16.73 -15.50 17.35
C PRO A 177 -16.88 -16.40 18.58
N ASP A 178 -15.79 -16.60 19.32
CA ASP A 178 -15.81 -17.40 20.55
C ASP A 178 -16.51 -16.70 21.73
N LYS A 179 -16.43 -15.37 21.80
CA LYS A 179 -16.94 -14.56 22.92
C LYS A 179 -18.30 -13.93 22.65
N CYS A 180 -18.60 -13.66 21.38
CA CYS A 180 -19.81 -12.98 20.95
C CYS A 180 -20.60 -13.90 20.03
N LYS A 181 -21.71 -14.45 20.54
CA LYS A 181 -22.63 -15.31 19.79
C LYS A 181 -24.01 -14.69 19.85
N GLY A 182 -24.34 -13.84 18.88
CA GLY A 182 -25.64 -13.17 18.78
C GLY A 182 -25.57 -11.82 18.09
N ASP A 183 -26.62 -11.03 18.28
CA ASP A 183 -26.73 -9.68 17.76
C ASP A 183 -26.41 -8.67 18.85
N VAL A 184 -25.69 -7.62 18.47
CA VAL A 184 -25.30 -6.50 19.32
C VAL A 184 -25.94 -5.23 18.80
N VAL A 185 -26.45 -4.42 19.73
CA VAL A 185 -26.98 -3.09 19.41
C VAL A 185 -25.82 -2.10 19.36
N VAL A 186 -25.64 -1.45 18.21
CA VAL A 186 -24.63 -0.41 17.97
C VAL A 186 -25.37 0.84 17.53
N GLY A 187 -25.46 1.83 18.43
CA GLY A 187 -26.35 2.99 18.20
C GLY A 187 -27.82 2.57 18.16
N GLU A 188 -28.49 2.84 17.05
CA GLU A 188 -29.89 2.46 16.79
C GLU A 188 -30.01 1.16 15.97
N GLU A 189 -28.89 0.60 15.48
CA GLU A 189 -28.86 -0.57 14.59
C GLU A 189 -28.57 -1.87 15.36
N MET A 190 -29.23 -2.97 14.98
CA MET A 190 -28.98 -4.31 15.51
C MET A 190 -28.14 -5.10 14.52
N VAL A 191 -26.88 -5.36 14.87
CA VAL A 191 -25.88 -5.93 13.96
C VAL A 191 -25.33 -7.23 14.56
N SER A 192 -25.17 -8.26 13.74
CA SER A 192 -24.57 -9.52 14.21
C SER A 192 -23.10 -9.32 14.63
N CYS A 193 -22.65 -10.05 15.64
CA CYS A 193 -21.24 -9.99 16.08
C CYS A 193 -20.27 -10.25 14.93
N GLU A 194 -20.62 -11.16 14.01
CA GLU A 194 -19.83 -11.48 12.83
C GLU A 194 -19.70 -10.29 11.89
N LYS A 195 -20.81 -9.59 11.59
CA LYS A 195 -20.78 -8.40 10.72
C LYS A 195 -20.00 -7.26 11.37
N MET A 196 -20.12 -7.06 12.69
CA MET A 196 -19.30 -6.09 13.42
C MET A 196 -17.81 -6.44 13.41
N MET A 197 -17.48 -7.72 13.57
CA MET A 197 -16.08 -8.18 13.49
C MET A 197 -15.50 -7.90 12.10
N ASN A 198 -16.26 -8.16 11.04
CA ASN A 198 -15.84 -7.86 9.67
C ASN A 198 -15.63 -6.37 9.44
N ARG A 199 -16.54 -5.50 9.94
CA ARG A 199 -16.38 -4.04 9.89
C ARG A 199 -15.14 -3.57 10.66
N VAL A 200 -14.87 -4.12 11.84
CA VAL A 200 -13.69 -3.79 12.65
C VAL A 200 -12.39 -4.25 11.96
N ASN A 201 -12.39 -5.42 11.34
CA ASN A 201 -11.26 -5.91 10.56
C ASN A 201 -11.00 -5.02 9.35
N LEU A 202 -12.04 -4.68 8.58
CA LEU A 202 -11.94 -3.75 7.47
C LEU A 202 -11.36 -2.40 7.92
N ALA A 203 -11.89 -1.84 9.00
CA ALA A 203 -11.45 -0.54 9.50
C ALA A 203 -9.97 -0.57 9.90
N TYR A 204 -9.50 -1.65 10.52
CA TYR A 204 -8.08 -1.79 10.86
C TYR A 204 -7.19 -2.04 9.64
N GLU A 205 -7.68 -2.79 8.64
CA GLU A 205 -6.92 -3.05 7.43
C GLU A 205 -6.67 -1.78 6.61
N VAL A 206 -7.64 -0.86 6.61
CA VAL A 206 -7.54 0.42 5.89
C VAL A 206 -6.86 1.49 6.74
N LEU A 207 -7.28 1.68 8.00
CA LEU A 207 -6.78 2.77 8.86
C LEU A 207 -5.48 2.42 9.58
N GLY A 208 -5.14 1.13 9.69
CA GLY A 208 -3.91 0.67 10.31
C GLY A 208 -2.69 0.73 9.40
N ASP A 209 -2.89 0.85 8.09
CA ASP A 209 -1.84 1.06 7.10
C ASP A 209 -1.85 2.53 6.65
N GLU A 210 -0.70 3.19 6.72
CA GLU A 210 -0.60 4.63 6.44
C GLU A 210 -0.97 4.97 4.99
N GLU A 211 -0.59 4.11 4.03
CA GLU A 211 -0.87 4.34 2.61
C GLU A 211 -2.37 4.18 2.32
N LYS A 212 -2.98 3.09 2.80
CA LYS A 212 -4.43 2.86 2.66
C LYS A 212 -5.23 3.92 3.41
N ARG A 213 -4.77 4.38 4.57
CA ARG A 213 -5.40 5.47 5.33
C ARG A 213 -5.39 6.77 4.54
N ILE A 214 -4.26 7.13 3.92
CA ILE A 214 -4.18 8.32 3.05
C ILE A 214 -5.18 8.23 1.89
N LEU A 215 -5.30 7.07 1.26
CA LEU A 215 -6.27 6.84 0.18
C LEU A 215 -7.71 7.02 0.68
N TYR A 216 -8.02 6.43 1.84
CA TYR A 216 -9.33 6.53 2.47
C TYR A 216 -9.68 7.97 2.87
N ASP A 217 -8.73 8.71 3.44
CA ASP A 217 -8.94 10.10 3.84
C ASP A 217 -9.12 11.02 2.62
N THR A 218 -8.47 10.71 1.49
CA THR A 218 -8.54 11.51 0.26
C THR A 218 -9.83 11.30 -0.53
N GLY A 219 -10.31 10.06 -0.63
CA GLY A 219 -11.47 9.76 -1.46
C GLY A 219 -12.25 8.51 -1.06
N GLY A 220 -12.25 8.20 0.24
CA GLY A 220 -13.05 7.15 0.83
C GLY A 220 -12.64 5.75 0.39
N LEU A 221 -13.55 4.81 0.64
CA LEU A 221 -13.31 3.40 0.40
C LEU A 221 -13.13 3.06 -1.08
N GLU A 222 -13.75 3.84 -1.98
CA GLU A 222 -13.56 3.74 -3.43
C GLU A 222 -12.10 4.03 -3.82
N SER A 223 -11.47 5.05 -3.24
CA SER A 223 -10.07 5.38 -3.51
C SER A 223 -9.08 4.34 -2.99
N VAL A 224 -9.41 3.66 -1.89
CA VAL A 224 -8.62 2.52 -1.40
C VAL A 224 -8.68 1.36 -2.40
N LYS A 225 -9.88 1.02 -2.90
CA LYS A 225 -10.06 -0.02 -3.93
C LYS A 225 -9.26 0.30 -5.20
N GLU A 226 -9.32 1.55 -5.68
CA GLU A 226 -8.59 1.95 -6.90
C GLU A 226 -7.07 2.04 -6.71
N GLY A 227 -6.61 2.42 -5.51
CA GLY A 227 -5.19 2.67 -5.23
C GLY A 227 -4.34 1.43 -4.97
N VAL A 228 -4.93 0.35 -4.47
CA VAL A 228 -4.26 -0.93 -4.16
C VAL A 228 -3.92 -1.72 -5.44
N ASP A 229 -4.66 -1.52 -6.52
CA ASP A 229 -4.46 -2.23 -7.81
C ASP A 229 -3.28 -1.71 -8.67
N ASP A 230 -2.59 -0.63 -8.26
CA ASP A 230 -1.47 -0.04 -9.01
C ASP A 230 -0.11 -0.66 -8.62
N GLU A 231 -0.03 -1.38 -7.50
CA GLU A 231 1.15 -2.15 -7.09
C GLU A 231 0.93 -3.62 -7.47
N GLY A 232 1.61 -4.08 -8.52
CA GLY A 232 1.40 -5.40 -9.15
C GLY A 232 1.73 -6.60 -8.26
N GLY A 233 0.89 -6.88 -7.26
CA GLY A 233 1.07 -7.94 -6.28
C GLY A 233 -0.20 -8.76 -6.05
N GLY A 234 -0.20 -9.99 -6.57
CA GLY A 234 -0.76 -11.16 -5.90
C GLY A 234 -2.27 -11.25 -5.73
N GLY A 235 -2.90 -12.10 -6.55
CA GLY A 235 -4.16 -12.75 -6.17
C GLY A 235 -3.98 -13.49 -4.84
N GLY A 236 -4.73 -13.08 -3.83
CA GLY A 236 -4.77 -13.69 -2.51
C GLY A 236 -6.11 -13.36 -1.87
N MET A 237 -6.64 -14.30 -1.09
CA MET A 237 -7.90 -14.17 -0.37
C MET A 237 -7.81 -13.09 0.73
N ASP A 238 -7.87 -11.82 0.33
CA ASP A 238 -7.91 -10.69 1.26
C ASP A 238 -9.37 -10.49 1.73
N PRO A 239 -9.66 -10.43 3.05
CA PRO A 239 -10.96 -10.01 3.57
C PRO A 239 -11.56 -8.77 2.88
N PHE A 240 -10.72 -7.83 2.44
CA PHE A 240 -11.12 -6.68 1.63
C PHE A 240 -11.74 -7.08 0.28
N SER A 241 -11.10 -8.03 -0.41
CA SER A 241 -11.56 -8.56 -1.70
C SER A 241 -12.85 -9.38 -1.57
N MET A 242 -13.07 -10.04 -0.43
CA MET A 242 -14.32 -10.76 -0.11
C MET A 242 -15.48 -9.82 0.20
N LEU A 243 -15.21 -8.67 0.82
CA LEU A 243 -16.23 -7.70 1.21
C LEU A 243 -16.66 -6.80 0.04
N PHE A 244 -15.76 -6.51 -0.90
CA PHE A 244 -16.00 -5.52 -1.96
C PHE A 244 -16.13 -6.05 -3.38
N GLY A 245 -16.18 -7.38 -3.57
CA GLY A 245 -16.56 -8.01 -4.83
C GLY A 245 -15.68 -7.58 -6.01
N GLY A 246 -14.63 -8.35 -6.27
CA GLY A 246 -13.74 -8.10 -7.41
C GLY A 246 -14.51 -8.07 -8.74
N GLY A 247 -14.57 -6.89 -9.38
CA GLY A 247 -15.23 -6.75 -10.67
C GLY A 247 -15.75 -5.35 -10.97
N HIS A 248 -14.88 -4.34 -10.95
CA HIS A 248 -15.16 -3.07 -11.65
C HIS A 248 -14.04 -2.76 -12.65
N GLN A 249 -14.46 -2.38 -13.85
CA GLN A 249 -13.60 -2.07 -14.97
C GLN A 249 -12.78 -0.81 -14.65
N LYS A 250 -11.47 -1.03 -14.42
CA LYS A 250 -10.41 -0.04 -14.17
C LYS A 250 -10.70 1.34 -14.75
N ARG A 251 -11.27 2.23 -13.95
CA ARG A 251 -10.97 3.66 -14.06
C ARG A 251 -9.76 3.87 -13.19
N ARG A 252 -8.57 3.97 -13.80
CA ARG A 252 -7.41 4.46 -13.06
C ARG A 252 -7.78 5.87 -12.56
N GLY A 253 -7.98 6.02 -11.25
CA GLY A 253 -8.02 7.32 -10.62
C GLY A 253 -6.83 8.14 -11.11
N LYS A 254 -7.05 9.41 -11.47
CA LYS A 254 -5.96 10.28 -11.94
C LYS A 254 -4.97 10.44 -10.78
N ARG A 255 -3.74 9.97 -10.95
CA ARG A 255 -2.66 10.14 -9.97
C ARG A 255 -2.13 11.57 -10.03
N GLY A 256 -1.96 12.19 -8.86
CA GLY A 256 -1.35 13.49 -8.67
C GLY A 256 0.16 13.48 -8.92
N PRO A 257 0.79 14.67 -9.02
CA PRO A 257 2.22 14.79 -9.28
C PRO A 257 3.07 14.33 -8.08
N ASP A 258 4.24 13.78 -8.38
CA ASP A 258 5.25 13.43 -7.38
C ASP A 258 6.02 14.69 -6.92
N ALA A 259 6.35 14.75 -5.64
CA ALA A 259 7.12 15.84 -5.03
C ALA A 259 8.58 15.42 -4.91
N LYS A 260 9.52 16.28 -5.33
CA LYS A 260 10.97 16.06 -5.19
C LYS A 260 11.50 16.89 -4.04
N VAL A 261 12.11 16.24 -3.05
CA VAL A 261 12.65 16.88 -1.84
C VAL A 261 14.11 16.51 -1.70
N GLU A 262 14.95 17.45 -1.32
CA GLU A 262 16.39 17.22 -1.12
C GLU A 262 16.69 17.09 0.37
N LEU A 263 17.26 15.96 0.78
CA LEU A 263 17.66 15.72 2.16
C LEU A 263 19.17 15.91 2.33
N ALA A 264 19.55 16.90 3.12
CA ALA A 264 20.96 17.15 3.42
C ALA A 264 21.47 16.21 4.54
N VAL A 265 22.29 15.22 4.17
CA VAL A 265 22.80 14.16 5.06
C VAL A 265 24.28 14.38 5.36
N ALA A 266 24.70 14.11 6.60
CA ALA A 266 26.12 14.18 6.97
C ALA A 266 26.90 13.00 6.40
N LEU A 267 28.20 13.17 6.15
CA LEU A 267 29.03 12.08 5.61
C LEU A 267 29.15 10.93 6.61
N GLU A 268 29.12 11.25 7.90
CA GLU A 268 29.10 10.34 9.04
C GLU A 268 27.88 9.43 9.03
N ASP A 269 26.69 9.99 8.80
CA ASP A 269 25.43 9.23 8.71
C ASP A 269 25.46 8.27 7.51
N MET A 270 26.07 8.69 6.39
CA MET A 270 26.24 7.83 5.20
C MET A 270 27.28 6.71 5.43
N TYR A 271 28.21 6.88 6.37
CA TYR A 271 29.21 5.88 6.73
C TYR A 271 28.64 4.85 7.72
N LEU A 272 28.04 5.31 8.82
CA LEU A 272 27.55 4.44 9.90
C LEU A 272 26.15 3.86 9.63
N GLY A 273 25.37 4.52 8.76
CA GLY A 273 23.95 4.26 8.59
C GLY A 273 23.14 4.86 9.73
N ASN A 274 22.10 5.64 9.42
CA ASN A 274 21.29 6.32 10.42
C ASN A 274 19.86 6.59 9.88
N GLU A 275 18.92 6.86 10.76
CA GLU A 275 17.61 7.38 10.41
C GLU A 275 17.62 8.90 10.50
N VAL A 276 17.39 9.56 9.37
CA VAL A 276 17.37 11.02 9.29
C VAL A 276 15.94 11.48 9.08
N GLU A 277 15.47 12.34 9.99
CA GLU A 277 14.12 12.90 9.91
C GLU A 277 14.10 14.17 9.06
N ALA A 278 13.14 14.26 8.12
CA ALA A 278 12.89 15.44 7.32
C ALA A 278 11.44 15.91 7.53
N GLN A 279 11.28 17.19 7.87
CA GLN A 279 9.97 17.83 7.92
C GLN A 279 9.61 18.37 6.54
N ILE A 280 8.48 17.92 6.01
CA ILE A 280 7.92 18.43 4.76
C ILE A 280 6.59 19.12 5.04
N SER A 281 6.33 20.22 4.35
CA SER A 281 5.00 20.83 4.34
C SER A 281 4.24 20.36 3.11
N ARG A 282 3.10 19.72 3.30
CA ARG A 282 2.25 19.23 2.22
C ARG A 282 0.80 19.72 2.39
N ARG A 283 0.06 19.74 1.30
CA ARG A 283 -1.38 20.00 1.32
C ARG A 283 -2.15 18.69 1.53
N ILE A 284 -3.09 18.70 2.46
CA ILE A 284 -4.04 17.59 2.68
C ILE A 284 -5.48 18.08 2.47
N VAL A 285 -6.33 17.19 1.98
CA VAL A 285 -7.77 17.42 1.82
C VAL A 285 -8.44 17.18 3.18
N CYS A 286 -9.21 18.16 3.66
CA CYS A 286 -9.90 18.06 4.93
C CYS A 286 -11.14 17.19 4.80
N ARG A 287 -11.17 16.08 5.54
CA ARG A 287 -12.28 15.14 5.57
C ARG A 287 -13.58 15.81 6.05
N LYS A 288 -14.71 15.47 5.42
CA LYS A 288 -16.06 15.96 5.77
C LYS A 288 -16.24 17.49 5.76
N CYS A 289 -15.31 18.25 5.17
CA CYS A 289 -15.36 19.72 5.12
C CYS A 289 -15.95 20.30 3.82
N ALA A 290 -16.33 19.45 2.86
CA ALA A 290 -16.96 19.87 1.62
C ALA A 290 -18.22 20.71 1.89
N GLY A 291 -18.20 21.99 1.48
CA GLY A 291 -19.30 22.93 1.67
C GLY A 291 -19.63 23.32 3.12
N ARG A 292 -18.85 22.88 4.12
CA ARG A 292 -19.06 23.20 5.55
C ARG A 292 -18.07 24.24 6.05
N THR A 293 -18.50 25.08 6.99
CA THR A 293 -17.67 26.09 7.68
C THR A 293 -17.68 25.92 9.20
N ASP A 294 -18.10 24.74 9.68
CA ASP A 294 -18.17 24.42 11.11
C ASP A 294 -16.77 24.43 11.75
N GLY A 295 -16.71 24.52 13.09
CA GLY A 295 -15.46 24.76 13.83
C GLY A 295 -14.28 23.85 13.45
N LYS A 296 -14.50 22.53 13.24
CA LYS A 296 -13.45 21.58 12.81
C LYS A 296 -12.88 21.92 11.42
N CYS A 297 -13.64 22.59 10.56
CA CYS A 297 -13.25 23.00 9.21
C CYS A 297 -12.77 24.46 9.13
N ALA A 298 -12.61 25.14 10.26
CA ALA A 298 -12.22 26.56 10.31
C ALA A 298 -10.78 26.80 9.82
N SER A 299 -9.88 25.83 10.05
CA SER A 299 -8.49 25.86 9.59
C SER A 299 -8.32 25.48 8.11
N CYS A 300 -9.39 24.99 7.46
CA CYS A 300 -9.34 24.51 6.08
C CYS A 300 -9.76 25.61 5.09
N GLY A 301 -8.88 25.92 4.15
CA GLY A 301 -9.13 26.85 3.03
C GLY A 301 -9.75 26.15 1.82
N ARG A 302 -10.01 26.90 0.74
CA ARG A 302 -10.49 26.32 -0.53
C ARG A 302 -9.38 25.53 -1.21
N CYS A 303 -9.65 24.30 -1.65
CA CYS A 303 -8.69 23.54 -2.45
C CYS A 303 -8.51 24.14 -3.86
N PRO A 304 -7.42 23.80 -4.58
CA PRO A 304 -7.27 24.11 -6.00
C PRO A 304 -8.45 23.58 -6.86
N ASN A 305 -8.61 24.14 -8.05
CA ASN A 305 -9.63 23.70 -9.01
C ASN A 305 -9.37 22.25 -9.45
N GLU A 306 -10.45 21.51 -9.69
CA GLU A 306 -10.40 20.14 -10.19
C GLU A 306 -10.43 20.17 -11.73
N VAL A 307 -9.53 19.43 -12.39
CA VAL A 307 -9.52 19.32 -13.86
C VAL A 307 -10.47 18.20 -14.30
N ARG A 308 -11.67 18.57 -14.74
CA ARG A 308 -12.69 17.63 -15.22
C ARG A 308 -12.69 17.55 -16.74
N THR A 309 -12.93 16.34 -17.25
CA THR A 309 -13.10 16.12 -18.69
C THR A 309 -14.57 16.28 -19.03
N VAL A 310 -14.93 17.39 -19.67
CA VAL A 310 -16.29 17.69 -20.10
C VAL A 310 -16.47 17.25 -21.55
N GLN A 311 -17.52 16.48 -21.83
CA GLN A 311 -17.88 16.12 -23.20
C GLN A 311 -18.70 17.26 -23.81
N ARG A 312 -18.18 17.88 -24.87
CA ARG A 312 -18.90 18.94 -25.60
C ARG A 312 -19.11 18.50 -27.04
N GLU A 313 -20.37 18.53 -27.46
CA GLU A 313 -20.74 18.27 -28.86
C GLU A 313 -20.43 19.53 -29.67
N MET A 314 -19.39 19.45 -30.52
CA MET A 314 -18.96 20.56 -31.37
C MET A 314 -19.79 20.63 -32.66
N ARG A 315 -20.28 19.48 -33.13
CA ARG A 315 -21.19 19.32 -34.28
C ARG A 315 -22.06 18.07 -34.07
N PRO A 316 -23.24 17.97 -34.70
CA PRO A 316 -24.07 16.76 -34.65
C PRO A 316 -23.24 15.51 -34.96
N GLY A 317 -23.10 14.63 -33.97
CA GLY A 317 -22.34 13.38 -34.08
C GLY A 317 -20.84 13.46 -33.79
N MET A 318 -20.30 14.61 -33.38
CA MET A 318 -18.88 14.77 -33.00
C MET A 318 -18.75 15.33 -31.57
N ILE A 319 -18.58 14.41 -30.61
CA ILE A 319 -18.34 14.72 -29.20
C ILE A 319 -16.82 14.82 -28.98
N VAL A 320 -16.36 15.96 -28.48
CA VAL A 320 -14.96 16.16 -28.09
C VAL A 320 -14.87 16.20 -26.57
N GLN A 321 -13.84 15.55 -26.02
CA GLN A 321 -13.49 15.63 -24.61
C GLN A 321 -12.56 16.83 -24.40
N GLN A 322 -13.04 17.87 -23.69
CA GLN A 322 -12.24 19.04 -23.33
C GLN A 322 -11.98 19.02 -21.82
N GLN A 323 -10.75 19.35 -21.40
CA GLN A 323 -10.44 19.56 -19.99
C GLN A 323 -10.87 20.96 -19.56
N GLU A 324 -11.63 21.05 -18.48
CA GLU A 324 -12.10 22.31 -17.89
C GLU A 324 -11.77 22.31 -16.38
N GLU A 325 -11.30 23.45 -15.88
CA GLU A 325 -11.07 23.67 -14.45
C GLU A 325 -12.39 24.00 -13.76
N VAL A 326 -12.88 23.07 -12.96
CA VAL A 326 -14.09 23.23 -12.16
C VAL A 326 -13.68 23.60 -10.73
N PRO A 327 -14.27 24.65 -10.12
CA PRO A 327 -13.98 24.99 -8.74
C PRO A 327 -14.31 23.80 -7.83
N SER A 328 -13.34 23.37 -7.03
CA SER A 328 -13.53 22.23 -6.14
C SER A 328 -14.47 22.60 -4.98
N LYS A 329 -15.27 21.62 -4.56
CA LYS A 329 -16.15 21.73 -3.38
C LYS A 329 -15.41 21.42 -2.08
N GLU A 330 -14.26 20.77 -2.20
CA GLU A 330 -13.42 20.35 -1.09
C GLU A 330 -12.62 21.50 -0.47
N LYS A 331 -12.23 21.27 0.78
CA LYS A 331 -11.35 22.19 1.53
C LYS A 331 -10.04 21.53 1.86
N CYS A 332 -8.97 22.32 1.90
CA CYS A 332 -7.60 21.85 2.09
C CYS A 332 -6.91 22.61 3.21
N LYS A 333 -6.00 21.95 3.93
CA LYS A 333 -5.07 22.59 4.89
C LYS A 333 -3.63 22.20 4.56
N THR A 334 -2.68 23.03 4.96
CA THR A 334 -1.26 22.69 4.89
C THR A 334 -0.86 22.05 6.21
N GLU A 335 -0.22 20.89 6.13
CA GLU A 335 0.22 20.10 7.28
C GLU A 335 1.74 19.88 7.19
N GLN A 336 2.39 19.91 8.36
CA GLN A 336 3.80 19.53 8.49
C GLN A 336 3.87 18.05 8.88
N THR A 337 4.50 17.25 8.03
CA THR A 337 4.68 15.81 8.25
C THR A 337 6.17 15.52 8.33
N THR A 338 6.57 14.75 9.35
CA THR A 338 7.95 14.27 9.50
C THR A 338 8.09 12.93 8.80
N LEU A 339 8.92 12.86 7.77
CA LEU A 339 9.28 11.63 7.08
C LEU A 339 10.62 11.13 7.61
N LYS A 340 10.69 9.84 7.93
CA LYS A 340 11.91 9.19 8.42
C LYS A 340 12.60 8.49 7.26
N ALA A 341 13.71 9.06 6.82
CA ALA A 341 14.53 8.48 5.76
C ALA A 341 15.57 7.53 6.36
N HIS A 342 15.50 6.25 6.00
CA HIS A 342 16.50 5.28 6.38
C HIS A 342 17.71 5.41 5.44
N VAL A 343 18.82 5.94 5.95
CA VAL A 343 20.07 6.07 5.20
C VAL A 343 20.92 4.86 5.50
N GLU A 344 21.03 3.96 4.53
CA GLU A 344 21.87 2.77 4.63
C GLU A 344 23.36 3.11 4.48
N ARG A 345 24.20 2.22 5.02
CA ARG A 345 25.64 2.33 4.92
C ARG A 345 26.08 2.35 3.47
N GLY A 346 26.91 3.33 3.14
CA GLY A 346 27.50 3.47 1.82
C GLY A 346 26.58 4.08 0.77
N MET A 347 25.32 4.42 1.10
CA MET A 347 24.42 5.08 0.14
C MET A 347 25.10 6.29 -0.50
N ASP A 348 24.96 6.43 -1.81
CA ASP A 348 25.59 7.51 -2.57
C ASP A 348 24.84 8.83 -2.44
N ALA A 349 25.57 9.93 -2.65
CA ALA A 349 24.94 11.23 -2.87
C ALA A 349 24.14 11.18 -4.18
N GLY A 350 22.85 11.50 -4.12
CA GLY A 350 21.91 11.42 -5.24
C GLY A 350 21.00 10.19 -5.21
N ALA A 351 21.19 9.26 -4.27
CA ALA A 351 20.23 8.17 -4.07
C ALA A 351 18.83 8.72 -3.73
N GLU A 352 17.79 8.08 -4.24
CA GLU A 352 16.39 8.47 -4.03
C GLU A 352 15.69 7.50 -3.09
N ILE A 353 15.05 8.04 -2.06
CA ILE A 353 14.19 7.30 -1.14
C ILE A 353 12.74 7.67 -1.47
N ARG A 354 11.92 6.66 -1.78
CA ARG A 354 10.52 6.85 -2.18
C ARG A 354 9.61 6.71 -0.96
N PHE A 355 8.78 7.73 -0.73
CA PHE A 355 7.67 7.68 0.20
C PHE A 355 6.36 7.66 -0.60
N PRO A 356 5.73 6.48 -0.77
CA PRO A 356 4.55 6.31 -1.60
C PRO A 356 3.37 7.13 -1.07
N ARG A 357 2.58 7.73 -1.97
CA ARG A 357 1.35 8.49 -1.65
C ARG A 357 1.51 9.67 -0.67
N MET A 358 2.75 10.06 -0.36
CA MET A 358 3.03 11.11 0.62
C MET A 358 3.06 12.54 0.02
N SER A 359 2.84 12.69 -1.28
CA SER A 359 2.84 14.00 -1.97
C SER A 359 1.62 14.86 -1.60
N GLU A 360 1.51 16.04 -2.20
CA GLU A 360 0.35 16.90 -2.03
C GLU A 360 -0.94 16.22 -2.50
N GLN A 361 -1.98 16.30 -1.68
CA GLN A 361 -3.30 15.81 -2.03
C GLN A 361 -4.03 16.82 -2.94
N LEU A 362 -4.79 16.26 -3.89
CA LEU A 362 -5.65 16.99 -4.80
C LEU A 362 -7.04 16.35 -4.80
N PRO A 363 -8.12 17.16 -4.79
CA PRO A 363 -9.48 16.62 -4.83
C PRO A 363 -9.70 15.69 -6.04
N GLY A 364 -10.23 14.50 -5.79
CA GLY A 364 -10.54 13.51 -6.83
C GLY A 364 -9.32 12.90 -7.52
N GLN A 365 -8.13 13.02 -6.92
CA GLN A 365 -6.89 12.42 -7.42
C GLN A 365 -6.20 11.61 -6.33
N ILE A 366 -5.58 10.52 -6.77
CA ILE A 366 -4.76 9.69 -5.89
C ILE A 366 -3.43 10.43 -5.66
N PRO A 367 -2.97 10.66 -4.43
CA PRO A 367 -1.71 11.36 -4.19
C PRO A 367 -0.52 10.70 -4.89
N GLY A 368 0.43 11.53 -5.34
CA GLY A 368 1.72 11.08 -5.85
C GLY A 368 2.69 10.71 -4.72
N ASP A 369 3.92 10.41 -5.08
CA ASP A 369 4.97 10.03 -4.13
C ASP A 369 5.85 11.21 -3.74
N VAL A 370 6.49 11.14 -2.58
CA VAL A 370 7.62 12.04 -2.25
C VAL A 370 8.90 11.29 -2.57
N LEU A 371 9.66 11.83 -3.53
CA LEU A 371 10.99 11.35 -3.91
C LEU A 371 12.04 12.19 -3.19
N MET A 372 12.68 11.59 -2.19
CA MET A 372 13.67 12.24 -1.37
C MET A 372 15.08 11.93 -1.87
N THR A 373 15.74 12.90 -2.48
CA THR A 373 17.10 12.76 -3.02
C THR A 373 18.13 13.14 -1.95
N LEU A 374 19.07 12.24 -1.66
CA LEU A 374 20.14 12.48 -0.69
C LEU A 374 21.17 13.47 -1.23
N LYS A 375 21.49 14.51 -0.46
CA LYS A 375 22.58 15.45 -0.73
C LYS A 375 23.60 15.42 0.40
N GLN A 376 24.84 15.08 0.07
CA GLN A 376 25.92 15.06 1.04
C GLN A 376 26.30 16.48 1.49
N LYS A 377 26.33 16.70 2.82
CA LYS A 377 26.88 17.92 3.42
C LYS A 377 28.41 17.95 3.28
N PRO A 378 29.02 19.11 2.99
CA PRO A 378 30.47 19.25 3.04
C PRO A 378 31.01 18.89 4.43
N HIS A 379 32.03 18.04 4.50
CA HIS A 379 32.67 17.64 5.75
C HIS A 379 34.06 18.31 5.87
N PRO A 380 34.46 18.80 7.06
CA PRO A 380 35.69 19.59 7.23
C PRO A 380 36.99 18.82 6.96
N ARG A 381 37.02 17.50 7.21
CA ARG A 381 38.26 16.69 7.06
C ARG A 381 38.28 15.80 5.83
N PHE A 382 37.11 15.44 5.30
CA PHE A 382 36.98 14.39 4.30
C PHE A 382 36.10 14.86 3.15
N ALA A 383 36.53 14.57 1.93
CA ALA A 383 35.75 14.72 0.72
C ALA A 383 35.52 13.33 0.13
N ARG A 384 34.26 12.94 -0.05
CA ARG A 384 33.90 11.66 -0.68
C ARG A 384 33.96 11.79 -2.20
N LYS A 385 34.53 10.79 -2.86
CA LYS A 385 34.49 10.64 -4.33
C LYS A 385 34.20 9.18 -4.67
N GLY A 386 32.94 8.89 -5.02
CA GLY A 386 32.47 7.51 -5.12
C GLY A 386 32.58 6.83 -3.75
N ASN A 387 33.28 5.70 -3.68
CA ASN A 387 33.53 4.96 -2.44
C ASN A 387 34.83 5.40 -1.74
N ASP A 388 35.64 6.25 -2.38
CA ASP A 388 36.92 6.68 -1.83
C ASP A 388 36.76 7.97 -1.02
N LEU A 389 37.60 8.09 0.02
CA LEU A 389 37.71 9.29 0.82
C LEU A 389 39.00 10.04 0.46
N HIS A 390 38.91 11.36 0.44
CA HIS A 390 40.05 12.24 0.25
C HIS A 390 40.18 13.16 1.45
N MET A 391 41.39 13.31 1.97
CA MET A 391 41.67 14.27 3.03
C MET A 391 42.98 15.02 2.78
N ASP A 392 43.04 16.25 3.26
CA ASP A 392 44.27 17.03 3.30
C ASP A 392 44.90 16.90 4.68
N MET A 393 46.15 16.41 4.72
CA MET A 393 46.94 16.32 5.94
C MET A 393 48.06 17.33 5.91
N VAL A 394 48.03 18.25 6.88
CA VAL A 394 49.06 19.27 7.02
C VAL A 394 50.25 18.70 7.79
N ILE A 395 51.43 18.75 7.18
CA ILE A 395 52.72 18.38 7.79
C ILE A 395 53.69 19.55 7.78
N THR A 396 54.58 19.61 8.77
CA THR A 396 55.62 20.64 8.85
C THR A 396 56.79 20.31 7.91
N LEU A 397 57.62 21.30 7.58
CA LEU A 397 58.83 21.07 6.78
C LEU A 397 59.77 20.02 7.41
N LYS A 398 59.90 20.04 8.75
CA LYS A 398 60.69 19.03 9.49
C LYS A 398 60.13 17.62 9.29
N GLU A 399 58.82 17.47 9.43
CA GLU A 399 58.10 16.20 9.23
C GLU A 399 58.22 15.72 7.78
N ALA A 400 58.17 16.63 6.80
CA ALA A 400 58.32 16.28 5.40
C ALA A 400 59.72 15.74 5.05
N LEU A 401 60.77 16.25 5.71
CA LEU A 401 62.17 15.88 5.46
C LEU A 401 62.62 14.64 6.26
N LEU A 402 62.30 14.61 7.55
CA LEU A 402 62.77 13.57 8.48
C LEU A 402 61.79 12.39 8.61
N GLY A 403 60.60 12.52 8.04
CA GLY A 403 59.50 11.61 8.25
C GLY A 403 58.62 11.99 9.43
N PHE A 404 57.44 11.36 9.48
CA PHE A 404 56.42 11.61 10.50
C PHE A 404 55.59 10.35 10.75
N SER A 405 54.87 10.38 11.87
CA SER A 405 53.79 9.45 12.18
C SER A 405 52.66 10.26 12.83
N LYS A 406 51.51 10.34 12.17
CA LYS A 406 50.31 11.01 12.69
C LYS A 406 49.15 10.03 12.73
N THR A 407 48.33 10.15 13.75
CA THR A 407 47.13 9.33 13.94
C THR A 407 45.92 10.23 14.04
N PHE A 408 44.79 9.80 13.47
CA PHE A 408 43.51 10.48 13.61
C PHE A 408 42.39 9.44 13.74
N ASP A 409 41.26 9.85 14.29
CA ASP A 409 40.09 8.98 14.44
C ASP A 409 39.19 9.05 13.20
N HIS A 410 38.82 7.87 12.71
CA HIS A 410 37.88 7.64 11.62
C HIS A 410 36.42 7.78 12.10
N PHE A 411 35.43 7.64 11.21
CA PHE A 411 34.01 7.85 11.51
C PHE A 411 33.42 6.88 12.54
N ASP A 412 33.94 5.66 12.58
CA ASP A 412 33.66 4.55 13.50
C ASP A 412 34.50 4.60 14.78
N GLY A 413 35.40 5.58 14.91
CA GLY A 413 36.18 5.82 16.11
C GLY A 413 37.44 4.96 16.24
N HIS A 414 37.77 4.09 15.26
CA HIS A 414 39.11 3.51 15.22
C HIS A 414 40.13 4.54 14.74
N SER A 415 41.38 4.34 15.18
CA SER A 415 42.45 5.27 14.88
C SER A 415 43.27 4.78 13.68
N VAL A 416 43.44 5.65 12.69
CA VAL A 416 44.22 5.39 11.47
C VAL A 416 45.55 6.11 11.57
N THR A 417 46.66 5.36 11.44
CA THR A 417 48.01 5.91 11.50
C THR A 417 48.60 6.10 10.11
N VAL A 418 49.00 7.33 9.81
CA VAL A 418 49.70 7.72 8.58
C VAL A 418 51.15 8.03 8.93
N ALA A 419 52.05 7.11 8.54
CA ALA A 419 53.48 7.27 8.76
C ALA A 419 54.29 7.24 7.45
N GLN A 420 55.36 8.01 7.39
CA GLN A 420 56.30 8.03 6.27
C GLN A 420 57.70 8.30 6.81
N SER A 421 58.67 7.45 6.46
CA SER A 421 60.07 7.57 6.89
C SER A 421 60.98 8.24 5.87
N ARG A 422 60.49 8.41 4.63
CA ARG A 422 61.23 9.07 3.54
C ARG A 422 60.81 10.52 3.39
N ILE A 423 61.59 11.27 2.62
CA ILE A 423 61.22 12.62 2.18
C ILE A 423 59.87 12.53 1.45
N THR A 424 58.92 13.35 1.91
CA THR A 424 57.60 13.50 1.32
C THR A 424 57.65 14.63 0.32
N LYS A 425 57.07 14.44 -0.87
CA LYS A 425 56.99 15.50 -1.89
C LYS A 425 55.77 16.40 -1.65
N PRO A 426 55.83 17.70 -2.01
CA PRO A 426 54.66 18.55 -1.98
C PRO A 426 53.53 17.97 -2.83
N MET A 427 52.28 18.02 -2.34
CA MET A 427 51.09 17.47 -3.02
C MET A 427 51.14 15.96 -3.29
N GLU A 428 52.09 15.24 -2.68
CA GLU A 428 52.12 13.79 -2.75
C GLU A 428 50.86 13.21 -2.11
N VAL A 429 50.28 12.21 -2.77
CA VAL A 429 49.09 11.51 -2.30
C VAL A 429 49.48 10.11 -1.87
N LYS A 430 49.20 9.79 -0.61
CA LYS A 430 49.36 8.45 -0.07
C LYS A 430 48.00 7.76 0.04
N ARG A 431 47.94 6.53 -0.47
CA ARG A 431 46.77 5.68 -0.38
C ARG A 431 46.83 4.78 0.85
N ILE A 432 45.73 4.71 1.58
CA ILE A 432 45.53 3.81 2.72
C ILE A 432 44.36 2.91 2.35
N LYS A 433 44.64 1.61 2.25
CA LYS A 433 43.67 0.64 1.72
C LYS A 433 42.59 0.34 2.75
N GLY A 434 41.33 0.32 2.31
CA GLY A 434 40.19 -0.08 3.15
C GLY A 434 39.73 0.94 4.19
N GLU A 435 40.23 2.18 4.11
CA GLU A 435 39.86 3.29 5.01
C GLU A 435 38.93 4.31 4.31
N GLY A 436 38.26 3.91 3.22
CA GLY A 436 37.28 4.72 2.50
C GLY A 436 35.85 4.54 3.00
N MET A 437 34.87 4.94 2.19
CA MET A 437 33.46 4.71 2.47
C MET A 437 33.10 3.22 2.32
N PRO A 438 32.16 2.70 3.11
CA PRO A 438 31.58 1.38 2.86
C PRO A 438 30.89 1.35 1.51
N ILE A 439 30.98 0.21 0.82
CA ILE A 439 30.30 0.01 -0.46
C ILE A 439 28.83 -0.32 -0.19
N HIS A 440 27.92 0.41 -0.83
CA HIS A 440 26.49 0.15 -0.71
C HIS A 440 26.14 -1.30 -1.10
N ASN A 441 25.25 -1.95 -0.34
CA ASN A 441 24.93 -3.39 -0.38
C ASN A 441 26.03 -4.36 0.08
N PHE A 442 27.28 -3.91 0.20
CA PHE A 442 28.41 -4.73 0.68
C PHE A 442 29.13 -4.01 1.84
N PRO A 443 28.50 -3.88 3.02
CA PRO A 443 29.04 -3.03 4.10
C PRO A 443 30.34 -3.54 4.73
N SER A 444 30.77 -4.77 4.40
CA SER A 444 32.06 -5.32 4.83
C SER A 444 33.23 -4.88 3.94
N GLU A 445 32.94 -4.35 2.76
CA GLU A 445 33.94 -3.82 1.84
C GLU A 445 33.96 -2.31 1.91
N HIS A 446 35.17 -1.74 1.93
CA HIS A 446 35.41 -0.31 1.99
C HIS A 446 36.26 0.13 0.81
N GLY A 447 36.04 1.37 0.37
CA GLY A 447 36.96 2.05 -0.56
C GLY A 447 38.30 2.38 0.10
N ASP A 448 39.09 3.20 -0.59
CA ASP A 448 40.41 3.62 -0.12
C ASP A 448 40.39 5.07 0.40
N LEU A 449 41.28 5.40 1.34
CA LEU A 449 41.55 6.78 1.75
C LEU A 449 42.79 7.32 1.04
N PHE A 450 42.64 8.47 0.41
CA PHE A 450 43.71 9.22 -0.23
C PHE A 450 44.06 10.45 0.61
N VAL A 451 45.23 10.39 1.24
CA VAL A 451 45.76 11.47 2.06
C VAL A 451 46.70 12.31 1.21
N LYS A 452 46.32 13.56 0.97
CA LYS A 452 47.14 14.54 0.25
C LYS A 452 47.93 15.36 1.25
N PHE A 453 49.25 15.43 1.09
CA PHE A 453 50.10 16.17 2.02
C PHE A 453 50.25 17.65 1.63
N GLN A 454 49.94 18.52 2.57
CA GLN A 454 50.15 19.97 2.47
C GLN A 454 51.25 20.40 3.43
N PHE A 455 52.18 21.24 2.96
CA PHE A 455 53.33 21.63 3.76
C PHE A 455 53.09 22.96 4.43
N LYS A 456 53.24 22.98 5.75
CA LYS A 456 53.27 24.20 6.54
C LYS A 456 54.71 24.70 6.65
N MET A 457 55.00 25.79 5.96
CA MET A 457 56.29 26.47 6.06
C MET A 457 56.43 27.22 7.39
N PRO A 458 57.63 27.30 7.96
CA PRO A 458 57.90 28.23 9.07
C PRO A 458 57.72 29.68 8.59
N ILE A 459 57.18 30.53 9.46
CA ILE A 459 56.93 31.95 9.14
C ILE A 459 58.25 32.71 9.02
N ASP A 460 59.15 32.47 9.98
CA ASP A 460 60.48 33.07 10.05
C ASP A 460 61.51 32.02 10.48
N LEU A 461 62.77 32.29 10.14
CA LEU A 461 63.92 31.48 10.58
C LEU A 461 64.91 32.36 11.34
N THR A 462 65.47 31.84 12.44
CA THR A 462 66.53 32.53 13.19
C THR A 462 67.81 32.62 12.35
N PRO A 463 68.72 33.56 12.64
CA PRO A 463 69.99 33.68 11.91
C PRO A 463 70.82 32.39 11.91
N GLU A 464 70.77 31.64 13.02
CA GLU A 464 71.43 30.34 13.14
C GLU A 464 70.79 29.28 12.23
N GLN A 465 69.46 29.19 12.22
CA GLN A 465 68.74 28.26 11.34
C GLN A 465 69.00 28.55 9.85
N LYS A 466 69.09 29.84 9.46
CA LYS A 466 69.44 30.23 8.09
C LYS A 466 70.83 29.72 7.69
N ARG A 467 71.84 29.86 8.56
CA ARG A 467 73.20 29.33 8.30
C ARG A 467 73.20 27.80 8.16
N LEU A 468 72.43 27.10 8.99
CA LEU A 468 72.35 25.63 8.93
C LEU A 468 71.65 25.14 7.65
N VAL A 469 70.57 25.81 7.22
CA VAL A 469 69.87 25.46 5.98
C VAL A 469 70.78 25.66 4.76
N ASP A 470 71.55 26.75 4.72
CA ASP A 470 72.51 27.04 3.65
C ASP A 470 73.62 25.97 3.55
N GLN A 471 74.11 25.49 4.70
CA GLN A 471 75.11 24.41 4.76
C GLN A 471 74.56 23.03 4.38
N LEU A 472 73.31 22.74 4.75
CA LEU A 472 72.69 21.42 4.55
C LEU A 472 72.06 21.25 3.17
N PHE A 473 71.61 22.33 2.53
CA PHE A 473 70.97 22.32 1.22
C PHE A 473 71.68 23.26 0.24
N PRO A 474 72.94 22.98 -0.16
CA PRO A 474 73.65 23.78 -1.14
C PRO A 474 72.94 23.74 -2.49
N LEU A 475 73.01 24.83 -3.27
CA LEU A 475 72.33 24.97 -4.56
C LEU A 475 72.71 23.87 -5.57
N ASP A 476 73.88 23.26 -5.39
CA ASP A 476 74.42 22.21 -6.25
C ASP A 476 73.77 20.82 -5.99
N ALA A 477 72.92 20.70 -4.96
CA ALA A 477 72.29 19.46 -4.52
C ALA A 477 70.89 19.19 -5.10
N TYR A 478 70.44 19.99 -6.08
CA TYR A 478 69.10 19.90 -6.69
C TYR A 478 69.13 19.45 -8.15
#